data_AF-A0A3N5H4R0-F1
#
_entry.id   AF-A0A3N5H4R0-F1
#
_cell.length_a   1.000
_cell.length_b   1.000
_cell.length_c   1.000
_cell.angle_alpha   90.00
_cell.angle_beta   90.00
_cell.angle_gamma   90.00
#
_symmetry.space_group_name_H-M   'P 1'
#
loop_
_entity.id
_entity.type
_entity.pdbx_description
1 polymer ?
#
loop_
_entity_poly.entity_id
_entity_poly.type
_entity_poly.pdbx_seq_one_letter_code
_entity_poly.pdbx_strand_id
1 'polypeptide(L)'
;DFVSTNDIIGGNSGSPVINRNAEIVGLVFDGNLPSLGGDYGFDVRNNRTVAVDSRALTEALRVVYGADRLVQEIQPPAPRTSGPR
;
A
#
# COMPACT_ATOMS: atom_id res chain seq x y z
N ASP A 1 -8.76 -1.88 2.93
CA ASP A 1 -8.17 -2.36 1.67
C ASP A 1 -8.80 -1.69 0.47
N PHE A 2 -8.15 -1.81 -0.68
CA PHE A 2 -8.67 -1.45 -2.00
C PHE A 2 -8.24 -2.49 -3.04
N VAL A 3 -8.84 -2.43 -4.23
CA VAL A 3 -8.52 -3.36 -5.33
C VAL A 3 -8.06 -2.64 -6.58
N SER A 4 -7.23 -3.31 -7.36
CA SER A 4 -6.78 -2.86 -8.68
C SER A 4 -6.77 -3.99 -9.71
N THR A 5 -6.54 -3.64 -10.97
CA THR A 5 -6.41 -4.60 -12.08
C THR A 5 -4.95 -4.95 -12.36
N ASN A 6 -4.06 -4.77 -11.38
CA ASN A 6 -2.68 -5.21 -11.52
C ASN A 6 -2.66 -6.74 -11.63
N ASP A 7 -1.74 -7.26 -12.43
CA ASP A 7 -1.52 -8.70 -12.55
C ASP A 7 -0.49 -9.10 -11.49
N ILE A 8 -0.89 -9.99 -10.58
CA ILE A 8 -0.04 -10.49 -9.50
C ILE A 8 -0.19 -11.99 -9.35
N ILE A 9 0.88 -12.59 -8.86
CA ILE A 9 0.99 -14.00 -8.46
C ILE A 9 1.68 -14.12 -7.10
N GLY A 10 1.87 -15.35 -6.62
CA GLY A 10 2.69 -15.62 -5.44
C GLY A 10 4.07 -14.95 -5.52
N GLY A 11 4.47 -14.27 -4.45
CA GLY A 11 5.73 -13.51 -4.37
C GLY A 11 5.59 -11.99 -4.50
N ASN A 12 4.42 -11.48 -4.90
CA ASN A 12 4.13 -10.03 -4.90
C ASN A 12 3.66 -9.48 -3.55
N SER A 13 3.50 -10.33 -2.53
CA SER A 13 3.17 -9.87 -1.18
C SER A 13 4.25 -8.92 -0.68
N GLY A 14 3.83 -7.72 -0.24
CA GLY A 14 4.73 -6.64 0.17
C GLY A 14 5.13 -5.68 -0.96
N SER A 15 4.69 -5.88 -2.20
CA SER A 15 4.94 -4.92 -3.28
C SER A 15 4.24 -3.57 -3.01
N PRO A 16 4.91 -2.43 -3.24
CA PRO A 16 4.28 -1.12 -3.10
C PRO A 16 3.32 -0.86 -4.27
N VAL A 17 2.12 -0.38 -3.97
CA VAL A 17 1.23 0.21 -4.97
C VAL A 17 1.53 1.70 -5.05
N ILE A 18 1.86 2.20 -6.24
CA ILE A 18 2.21 3.61 -6.48
C ILE A 18 1.14 4.33 -7.30
N ASN A 19 0.92 5.61 -7.01
CA ASN A 19 0.04 6.48 -7.80
C ASN A 19 0.79 7.16 -8.97
N ARG A 20 0.10 8.01 -9.74
CA ARG A 20 0.67 8.75 -10.88
C ARG A 20 1.79 9.72 -10.52
N ASN A 21 1.91 10.10 -9.25
CA ASN A 21 2.97 10.96 -8.73
C ASN A 21 4.15 10.16 -8.16
N ALA A 22 4.18 8.84 -8.36
CA ALA A 22 5.16 7.92 -7.78
C ALA A 22 5.15 7.85 -6.24
N GLU A 23 4.02 8.14 -5.62
CA GLU A 23 3.83 8.03 -4.16
C GLU A 23 3.23 6.68 -3.79
N ILE A 24 3.64 6.10 -2.65
CA ILE A 24 3.09 4.84 -2.14
C ILE A 24 1.68 5.07 -1.59
N VAL A 25 0.70 4.36 -2.15
CA VAL A 25 -0.72 4.43 -1.74
C VAL A 25 -1.25 3.12 -1.15
N GLY A 26 -0.49 2.03 -1.27
CA GLY A 26 -0.86 0.77 -0.64
C GLY A 26 0.23 -0.27 -0.67
N LEU A 27 -0.06 -1.40 -0.03
CA LEU A 27 0.82 -2.57 0.06
C LEU A 27 0.04 -3.80 -0.40
N VAL A 28 0.52 -4.47 -1.45
CA VAL A 28 -0.09 -5.70 -1.95
C VAL A 28 0.02 -6.79 -0.90
N PHE A 29 -1.07 -7.51 -0.66
CA PHE A 29 -1.04 -8.69 0.22
C PHE A 29 -1.64 -9.93 -0.41
N ASP A 30 -2.64 -9.79 -1.30
CA ASP A 30 -3.33 -10.94 -1.90
C ASP A 30 -4.00 -10.59 -3.24
N GLY A 31 -4.51 -11.60 -3.93
CA GLY A 31 -5.48 -11.49 -5.02
C GLY A 31 -6.89 -11.90 -4.58
N ASN A 32 -7.91 -11.62 -5.39
CA ASN A 32 -9.24 -12.20 -5.17
C ASN A 32 -9.29 -13.69 -5.59
N LEU A 33 -10.40 -14.38 -5.28
CA LEU A 33 -10.55 -15.82 -5.56
C LEU A 33 -10.24 -16.22 -7.04
N PRO A 34 -10.70 -15.48 -8.07
CA PRO A 34 -10.29 -15.72 -9.46
C PRO A 34 -8.78 -15.69 -9.71
N SER A 35 -8.02 -14.90 -8.94
CA SER A 35 -6.56 -14.78 -9.10
C SER A 35 -5.80 -16.05 -8.73
N LEU A 36 -6.43 -17.06 -8.12
CA LEU A 36 -5.79 -18.37 -7.87
C LEU A 36 -5.33 -19.07 -9.16
N GLY A 37 -6.00 -18.81 -10.29
CA GLY A 37 -5.57 -19.30 -11.61
C GLY A 37 -4.58 -18.37 -12.32
N GLY A 38 -4.23 -17.23 -11.71
CA GLY A 38 -3.41 -16.17 -12.30
C GLY A 38 -2.01 -16.64 -12.73
N ASP A 39 -1.45 -17.62 -12.02
CA ASP A 39 -0.17 -18.27 -12.37
C ASP A 39 -0.17 -18.87 -13.78
N TYR A 40 -1.35 -19.23 -14.30
CA TYR A 40 -1.52 -19.84 -15.61
C TYR A 40 -2.14 -18.89 -16.65
N GLY A 41 -2.77 -17.79 -16.22
CA GLY A 41 -3.34 -16.79 -17.11
C GLY A 41 -4.16 -15.72 -16.40
N PHE A 42 -4.01 -14.48 -16.87
CA PHE A 42 -4.72 -13.31 -16.34
C PHE A 42 -6.04 -13.03 -17.09
N ASP A 43 -7.18 -12.98 -16.37
CA ASP A 43 -8.46 -12.47 -16.89
C ASP A 43 -8.74 -11.08 -16.35
N VAL A 44 -8.56 -10.06 -17.19
CA VAL A 44 -8.78 -8.64 -16.84
C VAL A 44 -10.18 -8.36 -16.26
N ARG A 45 -11.19 -9.15 -16.61
CA ARG A 45 -12.56 -8.94 -16.12
C ARG A 45 -12.69 -9.35 -14.66
N ASN A 46 -11.95 -10.37 -14.23
CA ASN A 46 -12.16 -11.06 -12.96
C ASN A 46 -11.00 -10.92 -11.97
N ASN A 47 -9.75 -10.98 -12.43
CA ASN A 47 -8.57 -10.93 -11.55
C ASN A 47 -8.44 -9.55 -10.92
N ARG A 48 -8.31 -9.52 -9.59
CA ARG A 48 -8.05 -8.28 -8.84
C ARG A 48 -6.91 -8.49 -7.87
N THR A 49 -5.98 -7.55 -7.84
CA THR A 49 -5.04 -7.38 -6.74
C THR A 49 -5.76 -6.72 -5.58
N VAL A 50 -5.49 -7.18 -4.37
CA VAL A 50 -5.95 -6.59 -3.12
C VAL A 50 -4.75 -6.02 -2.38
N ALA A 51 -4.88 -4.75 -1.96
CA ALA A 51 -3.84 -4.03 -1.26
C ALA A 51 -4.40 -3.35 -0.01
N VAL A 52 -3.59 -3.29 1.05
CA VAL A 52 -3.89 -2.49 2.23
C VAL A 52 -3.62 -1.03 1.90
N ASP A 53 -4.56 -0.14 2.26
CA ASP A 53 -4.41 1.30 2.06
C ASP A 53 -3.32 1.86 2.99
N SER A 54 -2.42 2.71 2.47
CA SER A 54 -1.32 3.26 3.27
C SER A 54 -1.81 4.06 4.47
N ARG A 55 -2.99 4.69 4.40
CA ARG A 55 -3.60 5.40 5.52
C ARG A 55 -3.99 4.45 6.65
N ALA A 56 -4.53 3.27 6.30
CA ALA A 56 -4.88 2.25 7.28
C ALA A 56 -3.62 1.66 7.95
N LEU A 57 -2.52 1.49 7.20
CA LEU A 57 -1.23 1.08 7.77
C LEU A 57 -0.72 2.11 8.79
N THR A 58 -0.69 3.39 8.43
CA THR A 58 -0.25 4.45 9.34
C THR A 58 -1.15 4.60 10.57
N GLU A 59 -2.48 4.48 10.38
CA GLU A 59 -3.45 4.55 11.49
C GLU A 59 -3.27 3.38 12.46
N ALA A 60 -3.10 2.15 11.96
CA ALA A 60 -2.83 0.99 12.80
C ALA A 60 -1.53 1.17 13.59
N LEU A 61 -0.45 1.61 12.94
CA LEU A 61 0.82 1.91 13.62
C LEU A 61 0.64 2.90 14.77
N ARG A 62 -0.17 3.95 14.57
CA ARG A 62 -0.44 4.95 15.60
C ARG A 62 -1.34 4.42 16.73
N VAL A 63 -2.53 3.94 16.38
CA VAL A 63 -3.61 3.69 17.35
C VAL A 63 -3.54 2.30 17.97
N VAL A 64 -3.19 1.29 17.18
CA VAL A 64 -3.14 -0.10 17.65
C VAL A 64 -1.78 -0.40 18.29
N TYR A 65 -0.70 0.08 17.69
CA TYR A 65 0.66 -0.28 18.11
C TYR A 65 1.40 0.81 18.90
N GLY A 66 0.85 2.03 19.00
CA GLY A 66 1.52 3.15 19.70
C GLY A 66 2.90 3.51 19.11
N ALA A 67 3.12 3.23 17.83
CA ALA A 67 4.42 3.33 17.17
C ALA A 67 4.67 4.72 16.56
N ASP A 68 4.46 5.78 17.34
CA ASP A 68 4.53 7.18 16.86
C ASP A 68 5.88 7.53 16.23
N ARG A 69 6.99 6.96 16.72
CA ARG A 69 8.32 7.16 16.14
C ARG A 69 8.38 6.69 14.67
N LEU A 70 7.81 5.52 14.37
CA LEU A 70 7.78 4.99 13.00
C LEU A 70 6.86 5.82 12.12
N VAL A 71 5.72 6.27 12.66
CA VAL A 71 4.82 7.15 11.91
C VAL A 71 5.50 8.47 11.53
N GLN A 72 6.30 9.06 12.43
CA GLN A 72 7.09 10.26 12.13
C GLN A 72 8.20 10.00 11.11
N GLU A 73 8.78 8.80 11.08
CA GLU A 73 9.79 8.43 10.09
C GLU A 73 9.17 8.28 8.69
N ILE A 74 7.98 7.69 8.60
CA ILE A 74 7.25 7.48 7.34
C ILE A 74 6.60 8.78 6.84
N GLN A 75 6.04 9.57 7.76
CA GLN A 75 5.36 10.85 7.49
C GLN A 75 5.98 11.96 8.35
N PRO A 76 7.16 12.48 7.95
CA PRO A 76 7.81 13.53 8.70
C PRO A 76 6.93 14.79 8.74
N PRO A 77 6.86 15.48 9.90
CA PRO A 77 6.15 16.74 9.98
C PRO A 77 6.77 17.76 9.02
N ALA A 78 5.96 18.72 8.58
CA ALA A 78 6.41 19.77 7.68
C ALA A 78 7.70 20.44 8.20
N PRO A 79 8.66 20.79 7.31
CA PRO A 79 9.88 21.45 7.72
C PRO A 79 9.55 22.70 8.54
N ARG A 80 10.17 22.84 9.72
CA ARG A 80 10.03 24.08 10.50
C ARG A 80 10.69 25.20 9.72
N THR A 81 9.91 26.17 9.25
CA THR A 81 10.46 27.38 8.64
C THR A 81 11.23 28.15 9.70
N SER A 82 12.55 28.21 9.60
CA SER A 82 13.33 29.13 10.42
C SER A 82 13.02 30.54 9.94
N GLY A 83 12.39 31.36 10.80
CA GLY A 83 12.21 32.79 10.56
C GLY A 83 13.56 33.48 10.32
N PRO A 84 13.57 34.68 9.69
CA PRO A 84 14.80 35.41 9.40
C PRO A 84 15.55 35.70 10.71
N ARG A 85 16.86 35.44 10.70
CA ARG A 85 17.79 35.82 11.78
C ARG A 85 17.96 37.32 11.85
#